data_AF-A0A3D0GYT4-F1
#
_entry.id   AF-A0A3D0GYT4-F1
#
_cell.length_a   1.000
_cell.length_b   1.000
_cell.length_c   1.000
_cell.angle_alpha   90.00
_cell.angle_beta   90.00
_cell.angle_gamma   90.00
#
_symmetry.space_group_name_H-M   'P 1'
#
loop_
_entity.id
_entity.type
_entity.pdbx_description
1 polymer ?
#
loop_
_entity_poly.entity_id
_entity_poly.type
_entity_poly.pdbx_seq_one_letter_code
_entity_poly.pdbx_strand_id
1 'polypeptide(L)' 'GADFDPEKVDIYFKSSAGFLKIVENGVATGYSEEEATKILSQKEVSAIVDMKEGDYEATAWGCDLTFDYVKINADYRS' A
#
# COMPACT_ATOMS: atom_id res chain seq x y z
N GLY A 1 10.76 13.87 -7.01
CA GLY A 1 9.89 13.35 -5.93
C GLY A 1 9.45 14.51 -5.07
N ALA A 2 8.54 14.27 -4.13
CA ALA A 2 8.23 15.23 -3.08
C ALA A 2 9.25 15.11 -1.94
N ASP A 3 9.49 16.21 -1.24
CA ASP A 3 10.27 16.23 0.01
C ASP A 3 9.32 15.97 1.17
N PHE A 4 9.61 14.98 2.01
CA PHE A 4 8.82 14.59 3.19
C PHE A 4 9.69 13.81 4.17
N ASP A 5 9.32 13.80 5.45
CA ASP A 5 10.00 13.07 6.52
C ASP A 5 9.46 11.62 6.65
N PRO A 6 10.22 10.59 6.24
CA PRO A 6 9.78 9.20 6.33
C PRO A 6 9.55 8.71 7.76
N GLU A 7 10.22 9.31 8.76
CA GLU A 7 10.11 8.92 10.17
C GLU A 7 8.79 9.38 10.81
N LYS A 8 7.98 10.17 10.11
CA LYS A 8 6.65 10.57 10.58
C LYS A 8 5.52 9.76 9.94
N VAL A 9 5.82 9.03 8.87
CA VAL A 9 4.80 8.41 8.02
C VAL A 9 4.12 7.24 8.72
N ASP A 10 2.80 7.22 8.63
CA ASP A 10 1.99 6.06 8.96
C ASP A 10 1.40 5.45 7.68
N ILE A 11 1.36 4.12 7.61
CA ILE A 11 0.79 3.40 6.46
C ILE A 11 -0.24 2.39 6.97
N TYR A 12 -1.38 2.36 6.29
CA TYR A 12 -2.50 1.47 6.60
C TYR A 12 -2.98 0.73 5.36
N PHE A 13 -3.40 -0.51 5.55
CA PHE A 13 -4.21 -1.25 4.58
C PHE A 13 -5.64 -1.35 5.03
N LYS A 14 -6.55 -1.12 4.09
CA LYS A 14 -7.99 -1.21 4.29
C LYS A 14 -8.61 -2.01 3.17
N SER A 15 -9.51 -2.93 3.52
CA SER A 15 -10.40 -3.58 2.57
C SER A 15 -11.71 -3.97 3.27
N SER A 16 -12.59 -4.68 2.57
CA SER A 16 -13.78 -5.28 3.17
C SER A 16 -13.48 -6.23 4.33
N ALA A 17 -12.27 -6.80 4.38
CA ALA A 17 -11.88 -7.77 5.40
C ALA A 17 -11.28 -7.15 6.67
N GLY A 18 -10.97 -5.84 6.66
CA GLY A 18 -10.44 -5.17 7.84
C GLY A 18 -9.67 -3.89 7.56
N PHE A 19 -9.09 -3.35 8.64
CA PHE A 19 -8.22 -2.18 8.64
C PHE A 19 -7.00 -2.50 9.50
N LEU A 20 -5.80 -2.34 8.94
CA LEU A 20 -4.54 -2.73 9.57
C LEU A 20 -3.52 -1.61 9.40
N LYS A 21 -2.93 -1.16 10.50
CA LYS A 21 -1.76 -0.29 10.50
C LYS A 21 -0.52 -1.15 10.32
N ILE A 22 0.29 -0.85 9.31
CA ILE A 22 1.52 -1.60 9.01
C ILE A 22 2.78 -0.81 9.35
N VAL A 23 2.73 0.52 9.28
CA VAL A 23 3.83 1.42 9.63
C VAL A 23 3.32 2.50 10.57
N GLU A 24 4.09 2.78 11.60
CA GLU A 24 3.87 3.87 12.54
C GLU A 24 5.17 4.65 12.74
N ASN A 25 5.15 5.96 12.46
CA ASN A 25 6.30 6.85 12.53
C ASN A 25 7.53 6.26 11.79
N GLY A 26 7.32 5.86 10.53
CA GLY A 26 8.37 5.29 9.68
C GLY A 26 8.86 3.89 10.06
N VAL A 27 8.34 3.30 11.14
CA VAL A 27 8.74 1.96 11.61
C VAL A 27 7.63 0.96 11.36
N ALA A 28 7.99 -0.23 10.85
CA ALA A 28 7.04 -1.32 10.72
C ALA A 28 6.45 -1.70 12.09
N THR A 29 5.14 -1.78 12.16
CA THR A 29 4.43 -2.30 13.32
C THR A 29 4.64 -3.82 13.40
N GLY A 30 4.41 -4.42 14.57
CA GLY A 30 4.38 -5.88 14.73
C GLY A 30 3.09 -6.52 14.18
N TYR A 31 2.63 -6.09 13.00
CA TYR A 31 1.38 -6.52 12.40
C TYR A 31 1.40 -8.02 12.06
N SER A 32 0.22 -8.64 12.06
CA SER A 32 0.08 -10.03 11.66
C SER A 32 0.08 -10.16 10.14
N GLU A 33 1.02 -10.95 9.59
CA GLU A 33 1.04 -11.28 8.17
C GLU A 33 -0.24 -12.00 7.71
N GLU A 34 -0.88 -12.77 8.60
CA GLU A 34 -2.15 -13.44 8.31
C GLU A 34 -3.28 -12.42 8.09
N GLU A 35 -3.36 -11.39 8.94
CA GLU A 35 -4.34 -10.31 8.79
C GLU A 35 -4.06 -9.45 7.57
N ALA A 36 -2.78 -9.15 7.31
CA ALA A 36 -2.37 -8.44 6.10
C ALA A 36 -2.76 -9.22 4.85
N THR A 37 -2.48 -10.52 4.80
CA THR A 37 -2.86 -11.40 3.68
C THR A 37 -4.37 -11.43 3.48
N LYS A 38 -5.14 -11.53 4.56
CA LYS A 38 -6.61 -11.52 4.50
C LYS A 38 -7.16 -10.22 3.92
N ILE A 39 -6.58 -9.08 4.30
CA ILE A 39 -6.95 -7.76 3.79
C ILE A 39 -6.57 -7.63 2.31
N LEU A 40 -5.35 -8.03 1.94
CA LEU A 40 -4.82 -7.94 0.57
C LEU A 40 -5.48 -8.92 -0.41
N SER A 41 -6.07 -10.00 0.08
CA SER A 41 -6.80 -10.99 -0.76
C SER A 41 -8.19 -10.51 -1.20
N GLN A 42 -8.62 -9.33 -0.78
CA GLN A 42 -9.89 -8.76 -1.20
C GLN A 42 -9.78 -8.13 -2.59
N LYS A 43 -10.92 -8.05 -3.30
CA LYS A 43 -10.98 -7.46 -4.65
C LYS A 43 -10.56 -5.99 -4.69
N GLU A 44 -10.89 -5.24 -3.65
CA GLU A 44 -10.55 -3.83 -3.52
C GLU A 44 -9.75 -3.63 -2.24
N VAL A 45 -8.59 -3.02 -2.39
CA VAL A 45 -7.67 -2.71 -1.31
C VAL A 45 -7.30 -1.24 -1.42
N SER A 46 -7.39 -0.52 -0.32
CA SER A 46 -6.89 0.85 -0.20
C SER A 46 -5.62 0.85 0.66
N ALA A 47 -4.54 1.41 0.12
CA ALA A 47 -3.37 1.78 0.89
C ALA A 47 -3.51 3.27 1.26
N ILE A 48 -3.54 3.56 2.56
CA ILE A 48 -3.65 4.91 3.09
C ILE A 48 -2.28 5.28 3.65
N VAL A 49 -1.73 6.40 3.20
CA VAL A 49 -0.45 6.92 3.67
C VAL A 49 -0.70 8.28 4.30
N ASP A 50 -0.39 8.41 5.57
CA ASP A 50 -0.44 9.67 6.30
C ASP A 50 0.98 10.17 6.53
N MET A 51 1.33 11.27 5.88
CA MET A 51 2.66 11.89 5.98
C MET A 51 2.80 12.82 7.19
N LYS A 52 1.69 13.20 7.86
CA LYS A 52 1.68 14.14 8.99
C LYS A 52 2.36 15.50 8.71
N GLU A 53 2.30 15.96 7.46
CA GLU A 53 2.96 17.20 6.99
C GLU A 53 1.96 18.25 6.46
N GLY A 54 0.70 18.16 6.89
CA GLY A 54 -0.33 19.15 6.58
C GLY A 54 -1.71 18.51 6.48
N ASP A 55 -2.67 19.29 5.99
CA ASP A 55 -4.09 18.91 5.90
C ASP A 55 -4.55 18.57 4.48
N TYR A 56 -3.62 18.53 3.52
CA TYR A 56 -3.93 18.23 2.13
C TYR A 56 -3.96 16.72 1.88
N GLU A 57 -4.92 16.29 1.09
CA GLU A 57 -5.09 14.90 0.67
C GLU A 57 -5.10 14.77 -0.86
N ALA A 58 -4.64 13.61 -1.33
CA ALA A 58 -4.71 13.22 -2.73
C ALA A 58 -5.08 11.75 -2.81
N THR A 59 -5.84 11.37 -3.84
CA THR A 59 -6.23 9.97 -4.08
C THR A 59 -5.79 9.56 -5.47
N ALA A 60 -5.11 8.42 -5.55
CA ALA A 60 -4.76 7.77 -6.80
C ALA A 60 -5.41 6.38 -6.86
N TRP A 61 -5.70 5.92 -8.07
CA TRP A 61 -6.30 4.61 -8.33
C TRP A 61 -5.38 3.81 -9.24
N GLY A 62 -5.26 2.52 -8.95
CA GLY A 62 -4.47 1.59 -9.74
C GLY A 62 -5.07 0.19 -9.69
N CYS A 63 -4.43 -0.75 -10.35
CA CYS A 63 -4.73 -2.17 -10.25
C CYS A 63 -3.46 -2.94 -9.89
N ASP A 64 -3.64 -4.18 -9.45
CA ASP A 64 -2.54 -5.08 -9.17
C ASP A 64 -1.74 -5.38 -10.43
N LEU A 65 -0.42 -5.45 -10.28
CA LEU A 65 0.48 -5.87 -11.33
C LEU A 65 0.56 -7.40 -11.30
N THR A 66 -0.31 -8.06 -12.04
CA THR A 66 -0.36 -9.53 -12.08
C THR A 66 0.83 -10.13 -12.83
N PHE A 67 1.15 -11.39 -12.53
CA PHE A 67 2.18 -12.14 -13.26
C PHE A 67 1.87 -12.22 -14.77
N ASP A 68 0.59 -12.22 -15.14
CA ASP A 68 0.15 -12.17 -16.53
C ASP A 68 0.56 -10.84 -17.22
N TYR A 69 0.57 -9.72 -16.49
CA TYR A 69 1.05 -8.43 -17.01
C TYR A 69 2.57 -8.44 -17.27
N VAL A 70 3.34 -9.08 -16.38
CA VAL A 70 4.80 -9.26 -16.54
C VAL A 70 5.10 -10.17 -17.72
N LYS A 71 4.34 -11.27 -17.89
CA LYS A 71 4.53 -12.23 -18.99
C LYS A 71 4.24 -11.62 -20.37
N ILE A 72 3.21 -10.78 -20.48
CA ILE A 72 2.87 -10.07 -21.73
C ILE A 72 3.94 -9.04 -22.13
N ASN A 73 4.52 -8.33 -21.16
CA ASN A 73 5.52 -7.28 -21.45
C ASN A 73 6.97 -7.80 -21.49
N ALA A 74 7.25 -9.00 -20.97
CA ALA A 74 8.59 -9.60 -21.00
C ALA A 74 8.98 -10.17 -22.38
N ASP A 75 8.02 -10.48 -23.25
CA ASP A 75 8.29 -11.04 -24.59
C ASP A 75 8.67 -10.00 -25.66
N TYR A 76 8.76 -8.70 -25.31
CA TYR A 76 9.14 -7.65 -26.27
C TYR A 76 10.65 -7.49 -26.50
N ARG A 77 11.48 -8.31 -25.85
CA ARG A 77 12.93 -8.43 -26.12
C ARG A 77 13.38 -9.90 -26.11
N SER A 78 13.03 -10.64 -27.16
CA SER A 78 13.94 -11.68 -27.70
C SER A 78 14.67 -11.12 -28.90
#